data_AF-A0A4U5JZR9-F1
#
_entry.id   AF-A0A4U5JZR9-F1
#
_cell.length_a   1.000
_cell.length_b   1.000
_cell.length_c   1.000
_cell.angle_alpha   90.00
_cell.angle_beta   90.00
_cell.angle_gamma   90.00
#
_symmetry.space_group_name_H-M   'P 1'
#
loop_
_entity.id
_entity.type
_entity.pdbx_description
1 polymer ?
#
loop_
_entity_poly.entity_id
_entity_poly.type
_entity_poly.pdbx_seq_one_letter_code
_entity_poly.pdbx_strand_id
1 'polypeptide(L)'
;MREDDLDRAMDLGLLETEPCPACDASCAAALTDARDARRRALEARERYRARGARLQRRAEELRAKRAATPAVDIGTKAPALPAAAAAALARAKAKAAGSEPK
;
A
#
# COMPACT_ATOMS: atom_id res chain seq x y z
N MET A 1 8.22 23.58 10.14
CA MET A 1 8.30 23.36 8.68
C MET A 1 7.37 22.20 8.35
N ARG A 2 6.34 22.36 7.49
CA ARG A 2 5.47 21.24 7.13
C ARG A 2 6.15 20.39 6.07
N GLU A 3 5.93 19.08 6.06
CA GLU A 3 6.53 18.18 5.06
C GLU A 3 6.16 18.56 3.62
N ASP A 4 4.98 19.14 3.42
CA ASP A 4 4.49 19.56 2.11
C ASP A 4 5.20 20.82 1.58
N ASP A 5 5.79 21.63 2.46
CA ASP A 5 6.59 22.80 2.07
C ASP A 5 7.92 22.37 1.41
N LEU A 6 8.48 21.25 1.87
CA LEU A 6 9.70 20.66 1.31
C LEU A 6 9.46 20.03 -0.07
N ASP A 7 8.31 19.36 -0.23
CA ASP A 7 7.93 18.76 -1.50
C ASP A 7 7.69 19.86 -2.56
N ARG A 8 6.98 20.93 -2.18
CA ARG A 8 6.79 22.11 -3.04
C ARG A 8 8.10 22.81 -3.40
N ALA A 9 9.06 22.87 -2.50
CA ALA A 9 10.36 23.46 -2.80
C ALA A 9 11.10 22.69 -3.90
N MET A 10 10.90 21.37 -4.01
CA MET A 10 11.49 20.57 -5.09
C MET A 10 10.81 20.75 -6.43
N ASP A 11 9.48 20.81 -6.47
CA ASP A 11 8.74 21.11 -7.70
C ASP A 11 9.19 22.46 -8.29
N LEU A 12 9.55 23.40 -7.41
CA LEU A 12 10.10 24.70 -7.76
C LEU A 12 11.59 24.67 -8.12
N GLY A 13 12.24 23.50 -8.11
CA GLY A 13 13.66 23.34 -8.42
C GLY A 13 14.59 23.93 -7.36
N LEU A 14 14.10 24.24 -6.15
CA LEU A 14 14.90 24.91 -5.10
C LEU A 14 15.93 23.99 -4.43
N LEU A 15 15.93 22.69 -4.78
CA LEU A 15 17.00 21.75 -4.41
C LEU A 15 17.96 21.46 -5.57
N GLU A 16 17.74 22.05 -6.75
CA GLU A 16 18.73 21.98 -7.81
C GLU A 16 19.98 22.70 -7.34
N THR A 17 21.07 21.95 -7.29
CA THR A 17 22.36 22.45 -6.84
C THR A 17 23.28 22.46 -8.03
N GLU A 18 23.69 23.65 -8.44
CA GLU A 18 24.77 23.82 -9.41
C GLU A 18 26.07 23.32 -8.80
N PRO A 19 26.91 22.59 -9.55
CA PRO A 19 28.22 22.18 -9.07
C PRO A 19 29.05 23.42 -8.72
N CYS A 20 29.57 23.47 -7.50
CA CYS A 20 30.40 24.59 -7.06
C CYS A 20 31.70 24.61 -7.89
N PRO A 21 32.02 25.72 -8.57
CA PRO A 21 33.19 25.80 -9.46
C PRO A 21 34.53 25.76 -8.70
N ALA A 22 34.51 25.97 -7.38
CA ALA A 22 35.69 25.90 -6.52
C ALA A 22 35.91 24.51 -5.90
N CYS A 23 34.98 23.58 -6.11
CA CYS A 23 35.08 22.22 -5.57
C CYS A 23 35.93 21.33 -6.48
N ASP A 24 36.70 20.44 -5.86
CA ASP A 24 37.34 19.34 -6.60
C ASP A 24 36.30 18.33 -7.10
N ALA A 25 36.75 17.44 -7.99
CA ALA A 25 35.89 16.44 -8.63
C ALA A 25 35.23 15.49 -7.62
N SER A 26 35.88 15.20 -6.48
CA SER A 26 35.33 14.30 -5.47
C SER A 26 34.20 14.96 -4.69
N CYS A 27 34.36 16.25 -4.36
CA CYS A 27 33.35 17.04 -3.69
C CYS A 27 32.13 17.26 -4.59
N ALA A 28 32.33 17.57 -5.87
CA ALA A 28 31.24 17.69 -6.84
C ALA A 28 30.47 16.37 -7.03
N ALA A 29 31.17 15.24 -7.08
CA ALA A 29 30.55 13.92 -7.16
C ALA A 29 29.71 13.62 -5.90
N ALA A 30 30.26 13.83 -4.70
CA ALA A 30 29.55 13.59 -3.45
C ALA A 30 28.27 14.45 -3.31
N LEU A 31 28.32 15.71 -3.77
CA LEU A 31 27.17 16.59 -3.79
C LEU A 31 26.08 16.10 -4.74
N THR A 32 26.47 15.68 -5.94
CA THR A 32 25.55 15.14 -6.95
C THR A 32 24.89 13.85 -6.45
N ASP A 33 25.68 12.94 -5.88
CA ASP A 33 25.18 11.68 -5.32
C ASP A 33 24.18 11.93 -4.18
N ALA A 34 24.47 12.87 -3.29
CA ALA A 34 23.58 13.24 -2.20
C ALA A 34 22.26 13.84 -2.71
N ARG A 35 22.32 14.73 -3.70
CA ARG A 35 21.14 15.30 -4.37
C ARG A 35 20.27 14.20 -4.97
N ASP A 36 20.88 13.32 -5.74
CA ASP A 36 20.17 12.26 -6.45
C ASP A 36 19.57 11.24 -5.49
N ALA A 37 20.28 10.89 -4.41
CA ALA A 37 19.75 10.03 -3.35
C ALA A 37 18.54 10.67 -2.65
N ARG A 38 18.62 11.98 -2.36
CA ARG A 38 17.53 12.73 -1.74
C ARG A 38 16.29 12.76 -2.64
N ARG A 39 16.47 13.02 -3.95
CA ARG A 39 15.39 13.00 -4.94
C ARG A 39 14.72 11.64 -5.02
N ARG A 40 15.49 10.55 -5.15
CA ARG A 40 14.95 9.18 -5.18
C ARG A 40 14.13 8.83 -3.94
N ALA A 41 14.61 9.21 -2.75
CA ALA A 41 13.90 8.94 -1.50
C ALA A 41 12.52 9.63 -1.46
N LEU A 42 12.43 10.84 -2.00
CA LEU A 42 11.20 11.63 -2.03
C LEU A 42 10.22 11.13 -3.07
N GLU A 43 10.67 10.82 -4.29
CA GLU A 43 9.84 10.15 -5.31
C GLU A 43 9.27 8.82 -4.78
N ALA A 44 10.03 8.09 -3.96
CA ALA A 44 9.52 6.88 -3.29
C ALA A 44 8.41 7.20 -2.28
N ARG A 45 8.59 8.26 -1.48
CA ARG A 45 7.60 8.74 -0.51
C ARG A 45 6.30 9.19 -1.19
N GLU A 46 6.38 9.89 -2.32
CA GLU A 46 5.23 10.28 -3.12
C GLU A 46 4.47 9.08 -3.68
N ARG A 47 5.18 8.10 -4.26
CA ARG A 47 4.58 6.84 -4.72
C ARG A 47 3.85 6.11 -3.59
N TYR A 48 4.42 6.10 -2.39
CA TYR A 48 3.79 5.53 -1.20
C TYR A 48 2.50 6.27 -0.84
N ARG A 49 2.54 7.62 -0.74
CA ARG A 49 1.37 8.46 -0.46
C ARG A 49 0.27 8.27 -1.51
N ALA A 50 0.63 8.28 -2.79
CA ALA A 50 -0.30 8.05 -3.90
C ALA A 50 -0.96 6.67 -3.82
N ARG A 51 -0.19 5.62 -3.46
CA ARG A 51 -0.73 4.28 -3.21
C ARG A 51 -1.69 4.29 -2.02
N GLY A 52 -1.34 4.96 -0.92
CA GLY A 52 -2.21 5.13 0.24
C GLY A 52 -3.55 5.76 -0.12
N ALA A 53 -3.53 6.88 -0.84
CA ALA A 53 -4.74 7.56 -1.31
C ALA A 53 -5.62 6.68 -2.21
N ARG A 54 -5.00 5.91 -3.14
CA ARG A 54 -5.74 4.95 -3.98
C ARG A 54 -6.43 3.86 -3.16
N LEU A 55 -5.74 3.29 -2.18
CA LEU A 55 -6.28 2.24 -1.32
C LEU A 55 -7.40 2.78 -0.42
N GLN A 56 -7.23 3.99 0.11
CA GLN A 56 -8.25 4.65 0.91
C GLN A 56 -9.54 4.85 0.11
N ARG A 57 -9.46 5.40 -1.11
CA ARG A 57 -10.63 5.54 -2.00
C ARG A 57 -11.33 4.20 -2.25
N ARG A 58 -10.56 3.16 -2.57
CA ARG A 58 -11.11 1.82 -2.78
C ARG A 58 -11.78 1.27 -1.51
N ALA A 59 -11.22 1.53 -0.34
CA ALA A 59 -11.81 1.11 0.94
C ALA A 59 -13.13 1.86 1.21
N GLU A 60 -13.19 3.15 0.94
CA GLU A 60 -14.38 3.98 1.05
C GLU A 60 -15.47 3.51 0.08
N GLU A 61 -15.14 3.27 -1.19
CA GLU A 61 -16.05 2.70 -2.19
C GLU A 61 -16.60 1.34 -1.75
N LEU A 62 -15.75 0.45 -1.23
CA LEU A 62 -16.17 -0.86 -0.74
C LEU A 62 -17.09 -0.74 0.49
N ARG A 63 -16.81 0.19 1.40
CA ARG A 63 -17.69 0.48 2.54
C ARG A 63 -19.03 1.03 2.08
N ALA A 64 -19.04 1.97 1.15
CA ALA A 64 -20.27 2.54 0.58
C ALA A 64 -21.10 1.46 -0.12
N LYS A 65 -20.48 0.58 -0.91
CA LYS A 65 -21.16 -0.58 -1.52
C LYS A 65 -21.79 -1.49 -0.47
N ARG A 66 -21.06 -1.82 0.61
CA ARG A 66 -21.60 -2.66 1.71
C ARG A 66 -22.76 -1.99 2.45
N ALA A 67 -22.71 -0.67 2.63
CA ALA A 67 -23.80 0.07 3.26
C ALA A 67 -25.03 0.20 2.34
N ALA A 68 -24.82 0.28 1.03
CA ALA A 68 -25.89 0.40 0.03
C ALA A 68 -26.54 -0.95 -0.32
N THR A 69 -25.84 -2.07 -0.17
CA THR A 69 -26.45 -3.40 -0.30
C THR A 69 -27.32 -3.65 0.93
N PRO A 70 -28.66 -3.71 0.80
CA PRO A 70 -29.50 -4.08 1.93
C PRO A 70 -29.05 -5.45 2.44
N ALA A 71 -28.97 -5.60 3.77
CA ALA A 71 -28.72 -6.90 4.37
C ALA A 71 -29.73 -7.87 3.76
N VAL A 72 -29.23 -8.86 3.02
CA VAL A 72 -30.05 -10.00 2.64
C VAL A 72 -30.42 -10.60 3.98
N ASP A 73 -31.68 -10.41 4.37
CA ASP A 73 -32.25 -11.06 5.52
C ASP A 73 -32.11 -12.55 5.23
N ILE A 74 -31.06 -13.19 5.78
CA ILE A 74 -30.92 -14.65 5.77
C ILE A 74 -31.91 -15.18 6.82
N GLY A 75 -33.16 -14.71 6.72
CA GLY A 75 -34.30 -15.25 7.40
C GLY A 75 -34.55 -16.64 6.83
N THR A 76 -34.33 -17.65 7.67
CA THR A 76 -35.10 -18.90 7.63
C THR A 76 -35.18 -19.61 6.27
N LYS A 77 -34.03 -19.99 5.71
CA LYS A 77 -33.75 -21.25 4.96
C LYS A 77 -32.49 -21.03 4.12
N ALA A 78 -31.32 -21.18 4.74
CA ALA A 78 -30.13 -21.45 3.95
C ALA A 78 -30.40 -22.71 3.11
N PRO A 79 -30.18 -22.71 1.78
CA PRO A 79 -30.33 -23.92 0.98
C PRO A 79 -29.43 -25.00 1.58
N ALA A 80 -29.98 -26.20 1.76
CA ALA A 80 -29.24 -27.31 2.34
C ALA A 80 -27.96 -27.53 1.54
N LEU A 81 -26.82 -27.57 2.24
CA LEU A 81 -25.53 -27.79 1.61
C LEU A 81 -25.56 -29.15 0.87
N PRO A 82 -25.12 -29.23 -0.40
CA PRO A 82 -25.06 -30.49 -1.11
C PRO A 82 -24.25 -31.53 -0.32
N ALA A 83 -24.73 -32.77 -0.25
CA ALA A 83 -24.12 -33.83 0.58
C ALA A 83 -22.62 -34.04 0.28
N ALA A 84 -22.21 -33.90 -0.98
CA ALA A 84 -20.82 -33.98 -1.40
C ALA A 84 -19.94 -32.88 -0.76
N ALA A 85 -20.45 -31.66 -0.63
CA ALA A 85 -19.75 -30.55 -0.01
C ALA A 85 -19.66 -30.72 1.52
N ALA A 86 -20.73 -31.22 2.16
CA ALA A 86 -20.70 -31.58 3.58
C ALA A 86 -19.65 -32.66 3.89
N ALA A 87 -19.58 -33.70 3.07
CA ALA A 87 -18.60 -34.77 3.21
C ALA A 87 -17.15 -34.28 2.99
N ALA A 88 -16.94 -33.37 2.03
CA ALA A 88 -15.62 -32.76 1.81
C ALA A 88 -15.17 -31.92 3.02
N LEU A 89 -16.07 -31.12 3.60
CA LEU A 89 -15.80 -30.34 4.80
C LEU A 89 -15.52 -31.22 6.03
N ALA A 90 -16.25 -32.32 6.20
CA ALA A 90 -16.01 -33.28 7.28
C ALA A 90 -14.62 -33.91 7.18
N ARG A 91 -14.20 -34.33 5.97
CA ARG A 91 -12.84 -34.84 5.72
C ARG A 91 -11.76 -33.77 5.97
N ALA A 92 -12.00 -32.53 5.55
CA ALA A 92 -11.07 -31.44 5.78
C ALA A 92 -10.91 -31.12 7.28
N LYS A 93 -12.00 -31.12 8.05
CA LYS A 93 -11.97 -30.96 9.51
C LYS A 93 -11.21 -32.10 10.19
N ALA A 94 -11.48 -33.35 9.80
CA ALA A 94 -10.77 -34.51 10.36
C ALA A 94 -9.26 -34.45 10.05
N LYS A 95 -8.88 -34.01 8.84
CA LYS A 95 -7.48 -33.81 8.48
C LYS A 95 -6.81 -32.70 9.30
N ALA A 96 -7.50 -31.57 9.49
CA ALA A 96 -7.00 -30.45 10.28
C ALA A 96 -6.86 -30.78 11.78
N ALA A 97 -7.78 -31.58 12.33
CA ALA A 97 -7.73 -32.04 13.71
C ALA A 97 -6.69 -33.15 13.94
N GLY A 98 -6.36 -33.93 12.91
CA GLY A 98 -5.30 -34.95 12.94
C GLY A 98 -3.91 -34.45 12.52
N SER A 99 -3.78 -33.20 12.08
CA SER A 99 -2.51 -32.56 11.76
C SER A 99 -2.13 -31.54 12.83
N GLU A 100 -1.78 -32.02 14.02
CA GLU A 100 -0.97 -31.24 14.96
C GLU A 100 0.49 -31.23 14.47
N PRO A 101 1.16 -30.06 14.39
CA PRO A 101 2.58 -29.99 14.09
C PRO A 101 3.38 -30.44 15.32
N LYS A 102 4.39 -31.27 15.09
CA LYS A 102 5.49 -31.51 16.04
C LYS A 102 6.57 -30.44 15.86
#